data_AF-A0ABD3W9Q7-F1
#
_entry.id   AF-A0ABD3W9Q7-F1
#
_cell.length_a   1.000
_cell.length_b   1.000
_cell.length_c   1.000
_cell.angle_alpha   90.00
_cell.angle_beta   90.00
_cell.angle_gamma   90.00
#
_symmetry.space_group_name_H-M   'P 1'
#
loop_
_entity.id
_entity.type
_entity.pdbx_description
1 polymer ?
#
loop_
_entity_poly.entity_id
_entity_poly.type
_entity_poly.pdbx_seq_one_letter_code
_entity_poly.pdbx_strand_id
1 'polypeptide(L)'
;MSLSLLVFYTAVISAPSLGFLIDTVQQITHRQICYTGLGCFATDPPFTSLQRPLSVLPDSPDVIQTTFLLYTRSNPTTTNEQILSASNLTSIATSYFNSQKQTKFIVHGFTHNGHRQWIRNMVAQLLIKDDYNVIVVDWGHGSGIPYTQATANTRVVGAQIAQLITVLQQSFNASMGDMHIIGHSLGAHISGYAGERLQHLGRITGKLSSF
;
A
#
# COMPACT_ATOMS: atom_id res chain seq x y z
N MET A 1 53.68 -52.07 -25.41
CA MET A 1 54.03 -50.76 -24.82
C MET A 1 53.86 -49.69 -25.88
N SER A 2 53.13 -48.62 -25.54
CA SER A 2 53.19 -47.27 -26.13
C SER A 2 52.61 -47.09 -27.55
N LEU A 3 51.77 -46.10 -27.88
CA LEU A 3 51.09 -45.03 -27.15
C LEU A 3 49.89 -44.58 -28.02
N SER A 4 48.70 -44.43 -27.45
CA SER A 4 47.52 -43.89 -28.14
C SER A 4 47.66 -42.37 -28.32
N LEU A 5 47.51 -41.85 -29.56
CA LEU A 5 47.39 -40.41 -29.80
C LEU A 5 45.99 -39.93 -29.38
N LEU A 6 45.95 -39.07 -28.36
CA LEU A 6 44.79 -38.30 -27.95
C LEU A 6 44.49 -37.20 -29.00
N VAL A 7 43.28 -37.20 -29.54
CA VAL A 7 42.72 -36.07 -30.28
C VAL A 7 42.23 -35.05 -29.25
N PHE A 8 42.89 -33.91 -29.13
CA PHE A 8 42.39 -32.78 -28.34
C PHE A 8 41.30 -32.05 -29.16
N TYR A 9 40.04 -32.30 -28.83
CA TYR A 9 38.93 -31.43 -29.23
C TYR A 9 39.08 -30.10 -28.48
N THR A 10 39.43 -29.03 -29.19
CA THR A 10 39.32 -27.67 -28.66
C THR A 10 37.85 -27.30 -28.62
N ALA A 11 37.22 -27.47 -27.46
CA ALA A 11 35.90 -26.89 -27.21
C ALA A 11 36.04 -25.36 -27.24
N VAL A 12 35.59 -24.74 -28.32
CA VAL A 12 35.38 -23.29 -28.37
C VAL A 12 34.25 -22.98 -27.40
N ILE A 13 34.58 -22.54 -26.19
CA ILE A 13 33.59 -21.99 -25.26
C ILE A 13 33.19 -20.64 -25.85
N SER A 14 32.07 -20.62 -26.58
CA SER A 14 31.46 -19.38 -27.05
C SER A 14 31.12 -18.51 -25.84
N ALA A 15 31.64 -17.28 -25.80
CA ALA A 15 31.22 -16.30 -24.82
C ALA A 15 29.69 -16.15 -24.89
N PRO A 16 28.98 -16.16 -23.74
CA PRO A 16 27.54 -16.01 -23.75
C PRO A 16 27.17 -14.71 -24.44
N SER A 17 26.13 -14.75 -25.28
CA SER A 17 25.66 -13.55 -25.97
C SER A 17 25.23 -12.49 -24.95
N LEU A 18 25.29 -11.22 -25.32
CA LEU A 18 24.80 -10.13 -24.48
C LEU A 18 23.34 -10.39 -24.02
N GLY A 19 22.53 -11.02 -24.89
CA GLY A 19 21.17 -11.46 -24.55
C GLY A 19 21.13 -12.54 -23.46
N PHE A 20 22.01 -13.54 -23.52
CA PHE A 20 22.09 -14.58 -22.48
C PHE A 20 22.57 -14.00 -21.14
N LEU A 21 23.53 -13.07 -21.15
CA LEU A 21 23.97 -12.37 -19.95
C LEU A 21 22.87 -11.47 -19.37
N ILE A 22 22.10 -10.77 -20.21
CA ILE A 22 20.96 -9.96 -19.79
C ILE A 22 19.87 -10.85 -19.18
N ASP A 23 19.50 -11.96 -19.82
CA ASP A 23 18.49 -12.90 -19.30
C ASP A 23 18.94 -13.53 -17.98
N THR A 24 20.23 -13.87 -17.85
CA THR A 24 20.80 -14.41 -16.61
C THR A 24 20.84 -13.34 -15.50
N VAL A 25 21.15 -12.08 -15.80
CA VAL A 25 21.10 -10.96 -14.85
C VAL A 25 19.64 -10.60 -14.48
N GLN A 26 18.68 -10.69 -15.39
CA GLN A 26 17.25 -10.51 -15.13
C GLN A 26 16.71 -11.63 -14.22
N GLN A 27 17.11 -12.89 -14.43
CA GLN A 27 16.73 -13.99 -13.54
C GLN A 27 17.34 -13.90 -12.13
N ILE A 28 18.47 -13.22 -11.97
CA ILE A 28 19.12 -13.00 -10.66
C ILE A 28 18.47 -11.85 -9.86
N THR A 29 17.61 -11.02 -10.48
CA THR A 29 17.04 -9.80 -9.86
C THR A 29 15.53 -9.84 -9.57
N HIS A 30 14.83 -10.90 -9.97
CA HIS A 30 13.42 -11.11 -9.61
C HIS A 30 13.28 -11.56 -8.15
N ARG A 31 12.64 -10.75 -7.32
CA ARG A 31 12.25 -11.10 -5.95
C ARG A 31 10.77 -10.82 -5.77
N GLN A 32 10.06 -11.72 -5.10
CA GLN A 32 8.63 -11.58 -4.79
C GLN A 32 8.33 -12.04 -3.37
N ILE A 33 7.39 -11.36 -2.71
CA ILE A 33 6.79 -11.79 -1.44
C ILE A 33 5.27 -11.72 -1.52
N CYS A 34 4.57 -12.64 -0.85
CA CYS A 34 3.11 -12.67 -0.82
C CYS A 34 2.60 -12.59 0.60
N TYR A 35 1.51 -11.84 0.81
CA TYR A 35 0.83 -11.73 2.09
C TYR A 35 -0.62 -12.18 1.96
N THR A 36 -1.08 -12.97 2.92
CA THR A 36 -2.44 -13.54 2.94
C THR A 36 -3.49 -12.44 2.80
N GLY A 37 -4.37 -12.58 1.80
CA GLY A 37 -5.44 -11.63 1.53
C GLY A 37 -5.01 -10.32 0.83
N LEU A 38 -3.71 -10.09 0.61
CA LEU A 38 -3.18 -8.88 -0.05
C LEU A 38 -2.50 -9.14 -1.39
N GLY A 39 -2.23 -10.41 -1.72
CA GLY A 39 -1.57 -10.82 -2.95
C GLY A 39 -0.04 -10.76 -2.86
N CYS A 40 0.61 -10.70 -4.03
CA CYS A 40 2.07 -10.75 -4.15
C CYS A 40 2.66 -9.43 -4.63
N PHE A 41 3.87 -9.14 -4.16
CA PHE A 41 4.63 -7.92 -4.41
C PHE A 41 6.00 -8.29 -4.95
N ALA A 42 6.19 -8.06 -6.24
CA ALA A 42 7.46 -8.33 -6.92
C ALA A 42 8.31 -7.07 -7.10
N THR A 43 9.62 -7.23 -7.25
CA THR A 43 10.55 -6.14 -7.57
C THR A 43 10.68 -5.87 -9.06
N ASP A 44 10.08 -6.65 -9.96
CA ASP A 44 10.18 -6.45 -11.41
C ASP A 44 9.70 -5.07 -11.86
N PRO A 45 10.08 -4.63 -13.07
CA PRO A 45 9.44 -3.48 -13.71
C PRO A 45 7.89 -3.59 -13.65
N PRO A 46 7.18 -2.48 -13.35
CA PRO A 46 7.68 -1.10 -13.26
C PRO A 46 8.24 -0.71 -11.88
N PHE A 47 8.32 -1.64 -10.93
CA PHE A 47 8.78 -1.37 -9.56
C PHE A 47 10.31 -1.25 -9.45
N THR A 48 11.03 -1.79 -10.43
CA THR A 48 12.42 -1.42 -10.74
C THR A 48 12.45 -0.65 -12.05
N SER A 49 13.11 0.50 -12.06
CA SER A 49 13.30 1.33 -13.27
C SER A 49 14.52 2.24 -13.11
N LEU A 50 14.89 2.99 -14.15
CA LEU A 50 15.94 4.02 -14.04
C LEU A 50 15.60 5.09 -12.98
N GLN A 51 14.31 5.37 -12.76
CA GLN A 51 13.82 6.31 -11.75
C GLN A 51 13.69 5.67 -10.35
N ARG A 52 13.71 4.33 -10.26
CA ARG A 52 13.74 3.53 -9.02
C ARG A 52 14.85 2.47 -9.12
N PRO A 53 16.13 2.88 -9.08
CA PRO A 53 17.26 1.97 -9.25
C PRO A 53 17.39 1.00 -8.07
N LEU A 54 16.86 1.37 -6.90
CA LEU A 54 16.79 0.52 -5.71
C LEU A 54 15.33 0.14 -5.42
N SER A 55 14.92 -1.04 -5.90
CA SER A 55 13.64 -1.65 -5.57
C SER A 55 13.83 -2.71 -4.48
N VAL A 56 13.12 -2.52 -3.37
CA VAL A 56 13.09 -3.45 -2.24
C VAL A 56 11.70 -4.06 -2.14
N LEU A 57 11.63 -5.26 -1.56
CA LEU A 57 10.35 -5.85 -1.19
C LEU A 57 9.73 -5.02 -0.06
N PRO A 58 8.41 -4.86 -0.04
CA PRO A 58 7.75 -4.22 1.09
C PRO A 58 7.91 -5.08 2.35
N ASP A 59 7.79 -4.42 3.51
CA ASP A 59 7.70 -5.09 4.80
C ASP A 59 6.33 -5.77 4.96
N SER A 60 6.25 -6.71 5.91
CA SER A 60 4.99 -7.41 6.18
C SER A 60 3.95 -6.49 6.83
N PRO A 61 2.65 -6.82 6.72
CA PRO A 61 1.58 -6.12 7.45
C PRO A 61 1.85 -6.00 8.96
N ASP A 62 2.48 -7.01 9.57
CA ASP A 62 2.80 -7.04 11.00
C ASP A 62 3.91 -6.05 11.40
N VAL A 63 4.78 -5.67 10.46
CA VAL A 63 5.83 -4.66 10.64
C VAL A 63 5.29 -3.26 10.33
N ILE A 64 4.52 -3.11 9.26
CA ILE A 64 3.93 -1.83 8.86
C ILE A 64 2.86 -1.37 9.86
N GLN A 65 2.13 -2.33 10.46
CA GLN A 65 1.11 -2.11 11.49
C GLN A 65 0.09 -1.03 11.11
N THR A 66 -0.43 -1.11 9.88
CA THR A 66 -1.48 -0.20 9.40
C THR A 66 -2.72 -0.30 10.29
N THR A 67 -3.17 0.82 10.83
CA THR A 67 -4.43 0.91 11.59
C THR A 67 -5.42 1.85 10.90
N PHE A 68 -6.71 1.51 11.01
CA PHE A 68 -7.80 2.28 10.42
C PHE A 68 -8.62 2.91 11.55
N LEU A 69 -8.40 4.20 11.79
CA LEU A 69 -9.00 4.94 12.90
C LEU A 69 -10.26 5.65 12.41
N LEU A 70 -11.43 5.17 12.85
CA LEU A 70 -12.72 5.75 12.52
C LEU A 70 -13.07 6.91 13.46
N TYR A 71 -13.43 8.03 12.84
CA TYR A 71 -14.05 9.19 13.44
C TYR A 71 -15.39 9.48 12.77
N THR A 72 -16.35 9.86 13.59
CA THR A 72 -17.69 10.31 13.19
C THR A 72 -18.08 11.49 14.07
N ARG A 73 -19.25 12.10 13.81
CA ARG A 73 -19.81 13.11 14.73
C ARG A 73 -20.07 12.57 16.14
N SER A 74 -20.26 11.26 16.30
CA SER A 74 -20.44 10.59 17.60
C SER A 74 -19.13 10.39 18.36
N ASN A 75 -17.99 10.37 17.65
CA ASN A 75 -16.67 10.21 18.23
C ASN A 75 -15.60 11.09 17.52
N PRO A 76 -15.70 12.43 17.65
CA PRO A 76 -14.91 13.35 16.83
C PRO A 76 -13.47 13.55 17.32
N THR A 77 -13.07 12.93 18.42
CA THR A 77 -11.77 13.16 19.09
C THR A 77 -10.90 11.91 19.13
N THR A 78 -9.60 12.07 19.33
CA THR A 78 -8.66 10.94 19.39
C THR A 78 -8.82 10.06 20.63
N THR A 79 -9.49 10.54 21.68
CA THR A 79 -9.71 9.78 22.92
C THR A 79 -10.76 8.67 22.76
N ASN A 80 -11.58 8.74 21.72
CA ASN A 80 -12.67 7.80 21.45
C ASN A 80 -12.71 7.33 19.99
N GLU A 81 -11.59 7.42 19.28
CA GLU A 81 -11.45 6.83 17.94
C GLU A 81 -11.64 5.31 18.01
N GLN A 82 -12.28 4.75 16.99
CA GLN A 82 -12.57 3.31 16.93
C GLN A 82 -11.71 2.66 15.86
N ILE A 83 -11.06 1.55 16.18
CA ILE A 83 -10.21 0.84 15.24
C ILE A 83 -11.07 -0.11 14.40
N LEU A 84 -11.00 0.03 13.08
CA LEU A 84 -11.62 -0.88 12.13
C LEU A 84 -10.60 -1.91 11.65
N SER A 85 -11.05 -3.14 11.44
CA SER A 85 -10.23 -4.20 10.86
C SER A 85 -11.02 -5.01 9.84
N ALA A 86 -10.40 -5.21 8.67
CA ALA A 86 -10.93 -6.07 7.63
C ALA A 86 -11.02 -7.55 8.05
N SER A 87 -10.20 -7.98 9.01
CA SER A 87 -10.20 -9.35 9.55
C SER A 87 -11.13 -9.54 10.75
N ASN A 88 -11.67 -8.45 11.31
CA ASN A 88 -12.58 -8.50 12.45
C ASN A 88 -13.85 -7.70 12.15
N LEU A 89 -14.85 -8.34 11.55
CA LEU A 89 -16.11 -7.71 11.18
C LEU A 89 -16.86 -7.11 12.38
N THR A 90 -16.69 -7.70 13.57
CA THR A 90 -17.28 -7.16 14.80
C THR A 90 -16.77 -5.75 15.09
N SER A 91 -15.50 -5.46 14.80
CA SER A 91 -14.94 -4.11 14.99
C SER A 91 -15.66 -3.04 14.17
N ILE A 92 -16.20 -3.42 13.00
CA ILE A 92 -16.97 -2.51 12.13
C ILE A 92 -18.43 -2.49 12.59
N ALA A 93 -19.01 -3.66 12.86
CA ALA A 93 -20.43 -3.79 13.23
C ALA A 93 -20.80 -3.09 14.54
N THR A 94 -19.88 -3.00 15.50
CA THR A 94 -20.10 -2.33 16.79
C THR A 94 -19.57 -0.89 16.84
N SER A 95 -18.99 -0.41 15.73
CA SER A 95 -18.52 0.97 15.61
C SER A 95 -19.64 1.94 15.24
N TYR A 96 -19.32 3.23 15.18
CA TYR A 96 -20.21 4.27 14.65
C TYR A 96 -20.25 4.33 13.11
N PHE A 97 -19.60 3.39 12.40
CA PHE A 97 -19.62 3.35 10.94
C PHE A 97 -21.05 3.21 10.42
N ASN A 98 -21.39 4.02 9.42
CA ASN A 98 -22.69 3.97 8.76
C ASN A 98 -22.53 3.88 7.24
N SER A 99 -22.96 2.77 6.64
CA SER A 99 -22.79 2.51 5.21
C SER A 99 -23.59 3.42 4.28
N GLN A 100 -24.57 4.15 4.81
CA GLN A 100 -25.36 5.14 4.05
C GLN A 100 -24.68 6.51 3.97
N LYS A 101 -23.54 6.70 4.65
CA LYS A 101 -22.78 7.95 4.66
C LYS A 101 -21.55 7.85 3.77
N GLN A 102 -21.16 8.99 3.19
CA GLN A 102 -19.89 9.07 2.48
C GLN A 102 -18.71 8.80 3.42
N THR A 103 -17.74 8.04 2.91
CA THR A 103 -16.58 7.63 3.67
C THR A 103 -15.32 8.31 3.12
N LYS A 104 -14.65 9.07 3.97
CA LYS A 104 -13.43 9.82 3.64
C LYS A 104 -12.24 9.15 4.29
N PHE A 105 -11.34 8.60 3.48
CA PHE A 105 -10.06 8.10 3.96
C PHE A 105 -9.03 9.23 3.94
N ILE A 106 -8.26 9.39 5.02
CA ILE A 106 -7.12 10.32 5.10
C ILE A 106 -5.85 9.50 5.25
N VAL A 107 -4.92 9.65 4.31
CA VAL A 107 -3.67 8.87 4.26
C VAL A 107 -2.48 9.80 4.37
N HIS A 108 -1.71 9.67 5.45
CA HIS A 108 -0.50 10.46 5.66
C HIS A 108 0.66 9.99 4.77
N GLY A 109 1.75 10.77 4.76
CA GLY A 109 2.95 10.51 3.95
C GLY A 109 4.15 10.04 4.77
N PHE A 110 5.33 10.18 4.16
CA PHE A 110 6.64 9.87 4.74
C PHE A 110 6.85 10.56 6.10
N THR A 111 7.44 9.84 7.06
CA THR A 111 7.79 10.28 8.43
C THR A 111 6.64 10.86 9.28
N HIS A 112 5.41 10.70 8.83
CA HIS A 112 4.20 11.12 9.55
C HIS A 112 3.49 9.93 10.20
N ASN A 113 2.44 10.21 10.97
CA ASN A 113 1.54 9.22 11.57
C ASN A 113 0.11 9.76 11.55
N GLY A 114 -0.85 8.91 11.92
CA GLY A 114 -2.28 9.24 11.96
C GLY A 114 -2.67 10.36 12.91
N HIS A 115 -1.85 10.70 13.90
CA HIS A 115 -2.20 11.69 14.94
C HIS A 115 -1.56 13.06 14.76
N ARG A 116 -0.94 13.34 13.61
CA ARG A 116 -0.38 14.67 13.30
C ARG A 116 -1.47 15.75 13.33
N GLN A 117 -1.10 16.98 13.70
CA GLN A 117 -2.04 18.09 13.86
C GLN A 117 -2.88 18.36 12.59
N TRP A 118 -2.27 18.27 11.40
CA TRP A 118 -3.00 18.48 10.15
C TRP A 118 -4.05 17.40 9.89
N ILE A 119 -3.82 16.15 10.31
CA ILE A 119 -4.82 15.07 10.24
C ILE A 119 -6.00 15.42 11.15
N ARG A 120 -5.71 15.77 12.42
CA ARG A 120 -6.74 16.14 13.40
C ARG A 120 -7.59 17.31 12.92
N ASN A 121 -6.94 18.34 12.39
CA ASN A 121 -7.62 19.49 11.79
C ASN A 121 -8.50 19.06 10.62
N MET A 122 -7.99 18.19 9.73
CA MET A 122 -8.74 17.71 8.58
C MET A 122 -9.96 16.86 8.96
N VAL A 123 -9.81 15.96 9.94
CA VAL A 123 -10.93 15.19 10.51
C VAL A 123 -12.00 16.15 11.04
N ALA A 124 -11.62 17.12 11.88
CA ALA A 124 -12.55 18.10 12.43
C ALA A 124 -13.28 18.89 11.33
N GLN A 125 -12.56 19.39 10.32
CA GLN A 125 -13.17 20.15 9.22
C GLN A 125 -14.11 19.30 8.36
N LEU A 126 -13.79 18.03 8.12
CA LEU A 126 -14.67 17.12 7.40
C LEU A 126 -15.97 16.85 8.17
N LEU A 127 -15.88 16.63 9.49
CA LEU A 127 -17.06 16.37 10.33
C LEU A 127 -17.94 17.62 10.55
N ILE A 128 -17.34 18.83 10.53
CA ILE A 128 -18.09 20.10 10.49
C ILE A 128 -18.83 20.24 9.17
N LYS A 129 -18.16 19.94 8.06
CA LYS A 129 -18.71 20.12 6.71
C LYS A 129 -19.94 19.26 6.47
N ASP A 130 -19.93 17.99 6.88
CA ASP A 130 -21.02 17.05 6.64
C ASP A 130 -20.95 15.84 7.59
N ASP A 131 -21.97 14.99 7.56
CA ASP A 131 -22.02 13.76 8.33
C ASP A 131 -21.32 12.61 7.59
N TYR A 132 -19.99 12.57 7.72
CA TYR A 132 -19.13 11.54 7.09
C TYR A 132 -18.69 10.45 8.07
N ASN A 133 -18.37 9.28 7.53
CA ASN A 133 -17.39 8.39 8.15
C ASN A 133 -16.00 8.91 7.75
N VAL A 134 -15.14 9.28 8.71
CA VAL A 134 -13.77 9.68 8.42
C VAL A 134 -12.82 8.62 8.95
N ILE A 135 -12.06 7.98 8.06
CA ILE A 135 -11.13 6.90 8.41
C ILE A 135 -9.71 7.40 8.18
N VAL A 136 -8.96 7.59 9.26
CA VAL A 136 -7.52 7.87 9.16
C VAL A 136 -6.77 6.56 8.99
N VAL A 137 -5.91 6.49 7.98
CA VAL A 137 -5.02 5.36 7.73
C VAL A 137 -3.67 5.69 8.35
N ASP A 138 -3.39 5.14 9.53
CA ASP A 138 -2.12 5.29 10.22
C ASP A 138 -1.20 4.11 9.88
N TRP A 139 -0.13 4.42 9.16
CA TRP A 139 0.92 3.48 8.76
C TRP A 139 2.29 3.99 9.24
N GLY A 140 2.30 4.70 10.37
CA GLY A 140 3.48 5.37 10.93
C GLY A 140 4.72 4.47 11.02
N HIS A 141 4.55 3.21 11.45
CA HIS A 141 5.65 2.24 11.58
C HIS A 141 6.32 1.91 10.24
N GLY A 142 5.56 1.86 9.14
CA GLY A 142 6.07 1.59 7.80
C GLY A 142 6.47 2.84 7.00
N SER A 143 6.31 4.04 7.55
CA SER A 143 6.49 5.32 6.85
C SER A 143 7.84 6.02 7.10
N GLY A 144 8.69 5.42 7.94
CA GLY A 144 9.98 5.96 8.36
C GLY A 144 11.12 5.78 7.35
N ILE A 145 12.33 6.11 7.80
CA ILE A 145 13.56 5.95 7.02
C ILE A 145 13.93 4.45 6.96
N PRO A 146 14.40 3.92 5.82
CA PRO A 146 14.78 4.62 4.59
C PRO A 146 13.61 4.89 3.63
N TYR A 147 13.71 5.97 2.85
CA TYR A 147 12.66 6.38 1.89
C TYR A 147 12.33 5.29 0.85
N THR A 148 13.32 4.50 0.44
CA THR A 148 13.14 3.37 -0.47
C THR A 148 12.22 2.30 0.13
N GLN A 149 12.38 1.98 1.42
CA GLN A 149 11.52 1.03 2.13
C GLN A 149 10.12 1.60 2.34
N ALA A 150 9.99 2.85 2.80
CA ALA A 150 8.69 3.50 2.92
C ALA A 150 7.93 3.54 1.58
N THR A 151 8.64 3.79 0.47
CA THR A 151 8.07 3.74 -0.88
C THR A 151 7.60 2.34 -1.25
N ALA A 152 8.35 1.29 -0.92
CA ALA A 152 7.91 -0.09 -1.14
C ALA A 152 6.65 -0.42 -0.32
N ASN A 153 6.65 -0.05 0.96
CA ASN A 153 5.55 -0.28 1.92
C ASN A 153 4.23 0.33 1.45
N THR A 154 4.24 1.43 0.68
CA THR A 154 3.02 2.04 0.13
C THR A 154 2.15 1.05 -0.66
N ARG A 155 2.75 0.04 -1.29
CA ARG A 155 2.01 -0.99 -2.05
C ARG A 155 1.17 -1.88 -1.12
N VAL A 156 1.73 -2.25 0.04
CA VAL A 156 1.03 -3.06 1.03
C VAL A 156 -0.08 -2.26 1.70
N VAL A 157 0.19 -1.00 2.08
CA VAL A 157 -0.85 -0.12 2.67
C VAL A 157 -2.00 0.10 1.68
N GLY A 158 -1.70 0.32 0.39
CA GLY A 158 -2.72 0.44 -0.65
C GLY A 158 -3.57 -0.82 -0.79
N ALA A 159 -2.95 -2.01 -0.70
CA ALA A 159 -3.67 -3.28 -0.68
C ALA A 159 -4.56 -3.45 0.57
N GLN A 160 -4.09 -3.02 1.74
CA GLN A 160 -4.87 -3.06 2.99
C GLN A 160 -6.08 -2.13 2.94
N ILE A 161 -5.93 -0.92 2.38
CA ILE A 161 -7.07 0.00 2.16
C ILE A 161 -8.09 -0.65 1.22
N ALA A 162 -7.64 -1.24 0.11
CA ALA A 162 -8.52 -1.92 -0.83
C ALA A 162 -9.26 -3.10 -0.18
N GLN A 163 -8.57 -3.87 0.66
CA GLN A 163 -9.16 -4.95 1.42
C GLN A 163 -10.25 -4.46 2.37
N LEU A 164 -10.00 -3.39 3.15
CA LEU A 164 -11.02 -2.81 4.03
C LEU A 164 -12.22 -2.28 3.24
N ILE A 165 -12.00 -1.52 2.17
CA ILE A 165 -13.10 -1.01 1.33
C ILE A 165 -13.95 -2.15 0.75
N THR A 166 -13.31 -3.23 0.32
CA THR A 166 -14.00 -4.43 -0.17
C THR A 166 -14.88 -5.05 0.92
N VAL A 167 -14.38 -5.14 2.16
CA VAL A 167 -15.17 -5.63 3.31
C VAL A 167 -16.34 -4.70 3.62
N LEU A 168 -16.14 -3.37 3.62
CA LEU A 168 -17.21 -2.40 3.82
C LEU A 168 -18.31 -2.53 2.74
N GLN A 169 -17.92 -2.77 1.50
CA GLN A 169 -18.86 -3.00 0.40
C GLN A 169 -19.61 -4.33 0.58
N GLN A 170 -18.88 -5.44 0.70
CA GLN A 170 -19.45 -6.79 0.63
C GLN A 170 -20.20 -7.20 1.90
N SER A 171 -19.75 -6.75 3.07
CA SER A 171 -20.34 -7.16 4.36
C SER A 171 -21.26 -6.10 4.97
N PHE A 172 -21.12 -4.83 4.59
CA PHE A 172 -21.89 -3.72 5.17
C PHE A 172 -22.69 -2.90 4.15
N ASN A 173 -22.68 -3.30 2.87
CA ASN A 173 -23.39 -2.63 1.77
C ASN A 173 -23.00 -1.16 1.59
N ALA A 174 -21.75 -0.78 1.91
CA ALA A 174 -21.25 0.56 1.61
C ALA A 174 -21.01 0.71 0.10
N SER A 175 -21.44 1.82 -0.48
CA SER A 175 -21.27 2.09 -1.91
C SER A 175 -19.83 2.45 -2.26
N MET A 176 -19.26 1.85 -3.32
CA MET A 176 -17.93 2.21 -3.83
C MET A 176 -17.86 3.68 -4.30
N GLY A 177 -18.97 4.20 -4.84
CA GLY A 177 -19.07 5.59 -5.30
C GLY A 177 -19.01 6.61 -4.16
N ASP A 178 -19.28 6.19 -2.93
CA ASP A 178 -19.26 7.04 -1.74
C ASP A 178 -17.89 7.06 -1.02
N MET A 179 -16.93 6.29 -1.53
CA MET A 179 -15.56 6.22 -1.02
C MET A 179 -14.70 7.31 -1.64
N HIS A 180 -14.04 8.10 -0.80
CA HIS A 180 -13.08 9.12 -1.22
C HIS A 180 -11.77 8.97 -0.46
N ILE A 181 -10.68 8.70 -1.17
CA ILE A 181 -9.34 8.58 -0.57
C ILE A 181 -8.56 9.89 -0.77
N ILE A 182 -8.12 10.48 0.33
CA ILE A 182 -7.36 11.74 0.34
C ILE A 182 -5.95 11.44 0.85
N GLY A 183 -4.99 11.45 -0.07
CA GLY A 183 -3.60 11.09 0.21
C GLY A 183 -2.65 12.28 0.12
N HIS A 184 -1.77 12.42 1.11
CA HIS A 184 -0.70 13.42 1.10
C HIS A 184 0.69 12.78 0.92
N SER A 185 1.51 13.32 0.01
CA SER A 185 2.86 12.82 -0.27
C SER A 185 2.83 11.33 -0.65
N LEU A 186 3.57 10.44 0.04
CA LEU A 186 3.48 8.99 -0.17
C LEU A 186 2.04 8.45 -0.01
N GLY A 187 1.19 9.10 0.79
CA GLY A 187 -0.23 8.80 0.90
C GLY A 187 -1.01 8.95 -0.41
N ALA A 188 -0.58 9.85 -1.30
CA ALA A 188 -1.19 9.99 -2.63
C ALA A 188 -0.92 8.75 -3.50
N HIS A 189 0.30 8.20 -3.43
CA HIS A 189 0.65 6.95 -4.12
C HIS A 189 -0.06 5.74 -3.49
N ILE A 190 -0.17 5.69 -2.16
CA ILE A 190 -0.98 4.69 -1.45
C ILE A 190 -2.43 4.71 -1.97
N SER A 191 -3.00 5.90 -2.14
CA SER A 191 -4.35 6.08 -2.68
C SER A 191 -4.44 5.53 -4.12
N GLY A 192 -3.42 5.76 -4.95
CA GLY A 192 -3.32 5.19 -6.28
C GLY A 192 -3.28 3.66 -6.28
N TYR A 193 -2.48 3.04 -5.42
CA TYR A 193 -2.43 1.58 -5.28
C TYR A 193 -3.75 0.99 -4.77
N ALA A 194 -4.45 1.68 -3.86
CA ALA A 194 -5.79 1.28 -3.46
C ALA A 194 -6.77 1.35 -4.66
N GLY A 195 -6.76 2.47 -5.41
CA GLY A 195 -7.61 2.67 -6.58
C GLY A 195 -7.37 1.66 -7.69
N GLU A 196 -6.11 1.28 -7.96
CA GLU A 196 -5.76 0.22 -8.93
C GLU A 196 -6.47 -1.11 -8.63
N ARG A 197 -6.73 -1.42 -7.35
CA ARG A 197 -7.32 -2.67 -6.88
C ARG A 197 -8.85 -2.60 -6.77
N LEU A 198 -9.45 -1.42 -6.93
CA LEU A 198 -10.87 -1.18 -6.69
C LEU A 198 -11.55 -0.68 -7.96
N GLN A 199 -12.61 -1.37 -8.37
CA GLN A 199 -13.45 -0.91 -9.47
C GLN A 199 -14.50 0.08 -8.97
N HIS A 200 -14.74 1.15 -9.73
CA HIS A 200 -15.75 2.18 -9.46
C HIS A 200 -15.57 2.93 -8.13
N LEU A 201 -14.33 3.09 -7.67
CA LEU A 201 -14.02 3.97 -6.53
C LEU A 201 -14.47 5.40 -6.83
N GLY A 202 -15.20 6.02 -5.90
CA GLY A 202 -15.81 7.34 -6.10
C GLY A 202 -14.81 8.46 -6.41
N ARG A 203 -13.77 8.63 -5.59
CA ARG A 203 -12.78 9.69 -5.80
C ARG A 203 -11.43 9.40 -5.14
N ILE A 204 -10.35 9.89 -5.77
CA ILE A 204 -9.03 10.05 -5.14
C ILE A 204 -8.63 11.53 -5.23
N THR A 205 -8.08 12.07 -4.14
CA THR A 205 -7.41 13.38 -4.13
C THR A 205 -5.97 13.18 -3.64
N GLY A 206 -4.99 13.44 -4.50
CA GLY A 206 -3.57 13.41 -4.16
C GLY A 206 -3.00 14.81 -3.97
N LYS A 207 -2.33 15.07 -2.85
CA LYS A 207 -1.62 16.34 -2.59
C LYS A 207 -0.14 16.09 -2.37
N LEU A 208 0.72 16.70 -3.18
CA LEU A 208 2.17 16.51 -3.13
C LEU A 208 2.92 17.57 -2.28
N SER A 209 2.23 18.63 -1.84
CA SER A 209 2.77 19.71 -1.02
C SER A 209 2.02 19.88 0.32
N SER A 210 2.73 20.42 1.32
CA SER A 210 2.24 20.64 2.68
C SER A 210 0.94 21.44 2.74
N PHE A 211 0.12 21.19 3.77
CA PHE A 211 -0.96 22.09 4.19
C PHE A 211 -0.42 23.24 5.03
#